data_AF-A0A8T4LHA0-F1
#
_entry.id   AF-A0A8T4LHA0-F1
#
_cell.length_a   1.000
_cell.length_b   1.000
_cell.length_c   1.000
_cell.angle_alpha   90.00
_cell.angle_beta   90.00
_cell.angle_gamma   90.00
#
_symmetry.space_group_name_H-M   'P 1'
#
loop_
_entity.id
_entity.type
_entity.pdbx_description
1 polymer ?
#
loop_
_entity_poly.entity_id
_entity_poly.type
_entity_poly.pdbx_seq_one_letter_code
_entity_poly.pdbx_strand_id
1 'polypeptide(L)'
;MTYEMLESYVCAMRKASEQIKRENPDFLVAPMLGSVPFIDTLAIVDDEFNSARVVYMPASSRIDNVNHVMESWFYNFLNDVVKSPSKFPTILGIDEVVSGQSVTRCFKMIDSASQKKRKYIRQNLVERLHSRDSESALQSLREVDLLTENEYSYEFGNIRNRLQQGIYKENPEQGKTDSKYVIDTVKTALEKKLIYKSIGIEDSKCHNRAKEYEELKSQKRIIPISVQQIITMDNPDYCPPRFEVMEGEREYARFLPRVKDFVVTPQYLELLRSIAKFMGKDPDKIAPVNMKAILDSSKYL
;
A
#
# COMPACT_ATOMS: atom_id res chain seq x y z
N MET A 1 -20.67 -5.07 -24.22
CA MET A 1 -19.23 -5.41 -24.21
C MET A 1 -18.95 -6.27 -25.43
N THR A 2 -17.96 -5.94 -26.25
CA THR A 2 -17.56 -6.79 -27.39
C THR A 2 -16.64 -7.91 -26.94
N TYR A 3 -16.51 -8.97 -27.75
CA TYR A 3 -15.58 -10.07 -27.47
C TYR A 3 -14.13 -9.57 -27.36
N GLU A 4 -13.69 -8.72 -28.29
CA GLU A 4 -12.33 -8.13 -28.31
C GLU A 4 -12.03 -7.33 -27.02
N MET A 5 -13.00 -6.55 -26.53
CA MET A 5 -12.83 -5.79 -25.29
C MET A 5 -12.68 -6.71 -24.08
N LEU A 6 -13.48 -7.78 -24.02
CA LEU A 6 -13.42 -8.77 -22.93
C LEU A 6 -12.09 -9.52 -22.96
N GLU A 7 -11.66 -9.98 -24.14
CA GLU A 7 -10.38 -10.66 -24.33
C GLU A 7 -9.20 -9.77 -23.92
N SER A 8 -9.19 -8.50 -24.33
CA SER A 8 -8.17 -7.53 -23.95
C SER A 8 -8.11 -7.33 -22.43
N TYR A 9 -9.28 -7.20 -21.79
CA TYR A 9 -9.39 -7.04 -20.34
C TYR A 9 -8.89 -8.27 -19.58
N VAL A 10 -9.32 -9.47 -19.97
CA VAL A 10 -8.87 -10.73 -19.36
C VAL A 10 -7.35 -10.91 -19.53
N CYS A 11 -6.81 -10.62 -20.72
CA CYS A 11 -5.37 -10.68 -20.96
C CYS A 11 -4.59 -9.71 -20.06
N ALA A 12 -5.10 -8.49 -19.86
CA ALA A 12 -4.50 -7.52 -18.94
C ALA A 12 -4.51 -8.02 -17.49
N MET A 13 -5.61 -8.62 -17.03
CA MET A 13 -5.72 -9.17 -15.67
C MET A 13 -4.80 -10.38 -15.47
N ARG A 14 -4.63 -11.26 -16.47
CA ARG A 14 -3.63 -12.35 -16.39
C ARG A 14 -2.22 -11.79 -16.26
N LYS A 15 -1.85 -10.78 -17.06
CA LYS A 15 -0.56 -10.08 -16.94
C LYS A 15 -0.38 -9.44 -15.57
N ALA A 16 -1.44 -8.84 -15.02
CA ALA A 16 -1.41 -8.26 -13.68
C ALA A 16 -1.19 -9.34 -12.61
N SER A 17 -1.84 -10.50 -12.73
CA SER A 17 -1.62 -11.61 -11.80
C SER A 17 -0.19 -12.15 -11.84
N GLU A 18 0.35 -12.39 -13.03
CA GLU A 18 1.76 -12.80 -13.20
C GLU A 18 2.73 -11.77 -12.60
N GLN A 19 2.42 -10.49 -12.78
CA GLN A 19 3.19 -9.40 -12.21
C GLN A 19 3.11 -9.36 -10.68
N ILE A 20 1.94 -9.62 -10.10
CA ILE A 20 1.76 -9.75 -8.64
C ILE A 20 2.57 -10.94 -8.11
N LYS A 21 2.52 -12.10 -8.77
CA LYS A 21 3.33 -13.29 -8.43
C LYS A 21 4.82 -12.98 -8.46
N ARG A 22 5.30 -12.28 -9.51
CA ARG A 22 6.71 -11.93 -9.68
C ARG A 22 7.23 -10.99 -8.59
N GLU A 23 6.46 -9.96 -8.22
CA GLU A 23 6.87 -9.03 -7.16
C GLU A 23 6.69 -9.62 -5.75
N ASN A 24 5.82 -10.65 -5.62
CA ASN A 24 5.45 -11.32 -4.38
C ASN A 24 5.29 -10.35 -3.18
N PRO A 25 4.41 -9.35 -3.29
CA PRO A 25 4.32 -8.27 -2.31
C PRO A 25 3.67 -8.76 -1.01
N ASP A 26 4.21 -8.43 0.15
CA ASP A 26 3.60 -8.78 1.45
C ASP A 26 2.10 -8.35 1.49
N PHE A 27 1.77 -7.18 0.92
CA PHE A 27 0.40 -6.67 0.78
C PHE A 27 0.09 -6.12 -0.62
N LEU A 28 -1.14 -6.32 -1.08
CA LEU A 28 -1.69 -5.70 -2.29
C LEU A 28 -2.71 -4.62 -1.88
N VAL A 29 -2.46 -3.35 -2.18
CA VAL A 29 -3.34 -2.22 -1.84
C VAL A 29 -4.23 -1.87 -3.03
N ALA A 30 -5.55 -1.82 -2.81
CA ALA A 30 -6.54 -1.54 -3.84
C ALA A 30 -7.45 -0.36 -3.43
N PRO A 31 -7.42 0.77 -4.16
CA PRO A 31 -8.45 1.80 -4.09
C PRO A 31 -9.87 1.25 -4.33
N MET A 32 -10.80 1.48 -3.41
CA MET A 32 -12.07 0.73 -3.42
C MET A 32 -13.00 0.97 -4.61
N LEU A 33 -13.04 2.17 -5.19
CA LEU A 33 -14.07 2.45 -6.20
C LEU A 33 -13.81 1.76 -7.53
N GLY A 34 -12.62 1.93 -8.12
CA GLY A 34 -12.35 1.36 -9.43
C GLY A 34 -11.53 0.08 -9.42
N SER A 35 -10.82 -0.22 -8.32
CA SER A 35 -9.93 -1.38 -8.27
C SER A 35 -10.56 -2.66 -7.70
N VAL A 36 -11.71 -2.58 -7.01
CA VAL A 36 -12.44 -3.79 -6.56
C VAL A 36 -12.74 -4.75 -7.71
N PRO A 37 -13.31 -4.30 -8.84
CA PRO A 37 -13.52 -5.17 -10.01
C PRO A 37 -12.25 -5.87 -10.53
N PHE A 38 -11.08 -5.24 -10.41
CA PHE A 38 -9.82 -5.90 -10.78
C PHE A 38 -9.50 -7.05 -9.86
N ILE A 39 -9.72 -6.89 -8.55
CA ILE A 39 -9.47 -7.95 -7.56
C ILE A 39 -10.39 -9.16 -7.79
N ASP A 40 -11.68 -8.90 -8.02
CA ASP A 40 -12.64 -9.98 -8.33
C ASP A 40 -12.29 -10.66 -9.66
N THR A 41 -11.88 -9.89 -10.66
CA THR A 41 -11.44 -10.46 -11.93
C THR A 41 -10.16 -11.29 -11.77
N LEU A 42 -9.19 -10.82 -10.98
CA LEU A 42 -7.95 -11.55 -10.68
C LEU A 42 -8.27 -12.92 -10.06
N ALA A 43 -9.20 -12.97 -9.11
CA ALA A 43 -9.66 -14.21 -8.50
C ALA A 43 -10.36 -15.17 -9.49
N ILE A 44 -10.94 -14.64 -10.57
CA ILE A 44 -11.54 -15.46 -11.63
C ILE A 44 -10.49 -15.93 -12.65
N VAL A 45 -9.53 -15.09 -13.04
CA VAL A 45 -8.57 -15.44 -14.11
C VAL A 45 -7.39 -16.28 -13.62
N ASP A 46 -7.15 -16.33 -12.31
CA ASP A 46 -6.03 -17.05 -11.69
C ASP A 46 -6.46 -17.72 -10.38
N ASP A 47 -6.54 -19.05 -10.39
CA ASP A 47 -6.96 -19.86 -9.23
C ASP A 47 -5.95 -19.81 -8.06
N GLU A 48 -4.71 -19.39 -8.31
CA GLU A 48 -3.68 -19.24 -7.27
C GLU A 48 -3.66 -17.83 -6.67
N PHE A 49 -4.48 -16.90 -7.19
CA PHE A 49 -4.52 -15.53 -6.68
C PHE A 49 -5.11 -15.50 -5.26
N ASN A 50 -4.25 -15.21 -4.28
CA ASN A 50 -4.66 -15.09 -2.89
C ASN A 50 -5.25 -13.70 -2.60
N SER A 51 -6.56 -13.57 -2.78
CA SER A 51 -7.30 -12.33 -2.49
C SER A 51 -7.23 -11.90 -1.01
N ALA A 52 -6.93 -12.80 -0.06
CA ALA A 52 -6.84 -12.45 1.36
C ALA A 52 -5.68 -11.50 1.71
N ARG A 53 -4.70 -11.34 0.80
CA ARG A 53 -3.58 -10.37 0.94
C ARG A 53 -3.96 -8.94 0.54
N VAL A 54 -5.17 -8.74 0.03
CA VAL A 54 -5.64 -7.45 -0.47
C VAL A 54 -6.13 -6.58 0.68
N VAL A 55 -5.65 -5.34 0.71
CA VAL A 55 -6.05 -4.32 1.66
C VAL A 55 -6.70 -3.18 0.89
N TYR A 56 -7.89 -2.76 1.33
CA TYR A 56 -8.71 -1.81 0.61
C TYR A 56 -8.60 -0.41 1.20
N MET A 57 -8.38 0.60 0.35
CA MET A 57 -8.19 1.98 0.78
C MET A 57 -9.25 2.93 0.18
N PRO A 58 -9.81 3.87 0.99
CA PRO A 58 -10.60 4.98 0.47
C PRO A 58 -9.70 6.02 -0.22
N ALA A 59 -9.75 6.10 -1.55
CA ALA A 59 -8.86 6.97 -2.35
C ALA A 59 -9.57 7.88 -3.37
N SER A 60 -10.90 7.92 -3.36
CA SER A 60 -11.69 8.68 -4.33
C SER A 60 -11.56 10.19 -4.16
N SER A 61 -11.43 10.93 -5.25
CA SER A 61 -11.47 12.41 -5.24
C SER A 61 -12.79 12.99 -4.73
N ARG A 62 -13.86 12.18 -4.66
CA ARG A 62 -15.16 12.56 -4.11
C ARG A 62 -15.24 12.44 -2.58
N ILE A 63 -14.24 11.83 -1.95
CA ILE A 63 -14.13 11.76 -0.50
C ILE A 63 -13.64 13.09 0.05
N ASP A 64 -14.30 13.59 1.09
CA ASP A 64 -13.90 14.84 1.73
C ASP A 64 -12.51 14.71 2.38
N ASN A 65 -11.67 15.71 2.14
CA ASN A 65 -10.28 15.72 2.61
C ASN A 65 -9.48 14.43 2.28
N VAL A 66 -9.69 13.86 1.08
CA VAL A 66 -9.13 12.55 0.68
C VAL A 66 -7.62 12.42 0.92
N ASN A 67 -6.84 13.48 0.74
CA ASN A 67 -5.39 13.42 0.97
C ASN A 67 -5.07 13.12 2.44
N HIS A 68 -5.73 13.81 3.38
CA HIS A 68 -5.55 13.56 4.81
C HIS A 68 -6.05 12.18 5.22
N VAL A 69 -7.19 11.75 4.64
CA VAL A 69 -7.73 10.40 4.83
C VAL A 69 -6.72 9.35 4.39
N MET A 70 -6.18 9.45 3.18
CA MET A 70 -5.22 8.49 2.64
C MET A 70 -3.91 8.47 3.43
N GLU A 71 -3.39 9.64 3.82
CA GLU A 71 -2.17 9.70 4.62
C GLU A 71 -2.36 9.04 5.99
N SER A 72 -3.47 9.35 6.68
CA SER A 72 -3.80 8.76 7.99
C SER A 72 -4.03 7.26 7.87
N TRP A 73 -4.75 6.84 6.82
CA TRP A 73 -4.97 5.44 6.50
C TRP A 73 -3.66 4.68 6.29
N PHE A 74 -2.75 5.20 5.46
CA PHE A 74 -1.43 4.58 5.26
C PHE A 74 -0.61 4.56 6.56
N TYR A 75 -0.65 5.62 7.36
CA TYR A 75 0.09 5.67 8.62
C TYR A 75 -0.41 4.62 9.62
N ASN A 76 -1.73 4.49 9.77
CA ASN A 76 -2.36 3.50 10.65
C ASN A 76 -2.14 2.07 10.14
N PHE A 77 -2.24 1.86 8.82
CA PHE A 77 -1.88 0.59 8.19
C PHE A 77 -0.42 0.22 8.49
N LEU A 78 0.53 1.14 8.26
CA LEU A 78 1.94 0.92 8.59
C LEU A 78 2.19 0.71 10.08
N ASN A 79 1.38 1.29 10.97
CA ASN A 79 1.47 1.02 12.41
C ASN A 79 1.09 -0.41 12.77
N ASP A 80 0.09 -0.97 12.09
CA ASP A 80 -0.38 -2.34 12.27
C ASP A 80 0.62 -3.37 11.71
N VAL A 81 1.18 -3.11 10.51
CA VAL A 81 1.96 -4.12 9.79
C VAL A 81 3.48 -4.00 9.96
N VAL A 82 4.02 -2.82 10.28
CA VAL A 82 5.47 -2.66 10.47
C VAL A 82 5.85 -3.08 11.89
N LYS A 83 6.32 -4.32 12.01
CA LYS A 83 6.91 -4.86 13.22
C LYS A 83 8.40 -4.49 13.23
N SER A 84 8.75 -3.38 13.88
CA SER A 84 10.15 -3.03 14.14
C SER A 84 10.71 -4.01 15.19
N PRO A 85 11.97 -4.48 15.08
CA PRO A 85 12.98 -4.13 14.07
C PRO A 85 12.98 -5.01 12.81
N SER A 86 12.00 -5.93 12.64
CA SER A 86 12.16 -7.14 11.83
C SER A 86 12.08 -6.94 10.32
N LYS A 87 11.04 -6.28 9.78
CA LYS A 87 10.90 -6.09 8.33
C LYS A 87 9.88 -4.99 8.00
N PHE A 88 10.22 -4.10 7.08
CA PHE A 88 9.23 -3.26 6.41
C PHE A 88 8.61 -4.07 5.26
N PRO A 89 7.27 -4.10 5.13
CA PRO A 89 6.63 -4.92 4.13
C PRO A 89 6.92 -4.39 2.72
N THR A 90 6.92 -5.29 1.74
CA THR A 90 6.75 -4.91 0.33
C THR A 90 5.28 -4.66 0.04
N ILE A 91 4.97 -3.51 -0.54
CA ILE A 91 3.58 -3.13 -0.84
C ILE A 91 3.47 -2.87 -2.33
N LEU A 92 2.48 -3.52 -2.96
CA LEU A 92 2.12 -3.27 -4.34
C LEU A 92 0.72 -2.64 -4.38
N GLY A 93 0.54 -1.54 -5.07
CA GLY A 93 -0.77 -0.99 -5.42
C GLY A 93 -1.30 -1.61 -6.72
N ILE A 94 -2.61 -1.56 -6.92
CA ILE A 94 -3.25 -1.78 -8.22
C ILE A 94 -4.38 -0.78 -8.37
N ASP A 95 -4.39 -0.01 -9.45
CA ASP A 95 -5.40 1.03 -9.70
C ASP A 95 -5.67 1.21 -11.20
N GLU A 96 -6.83 1.76 -11.54
CA GLU A 96 -7.12 2.23 -12.89
C GLU A 96 -6.32 3.50 -13.19
N VAL A 97 -5.87 3.62 -14.44
CA VAL A 97 -5.12 4.79 -14.86
C VAL A 97 -5.81 5.40 -16.07
N VAL A 98 -6.32 6.62 -15.86
CA VAL A 98 -6.82 7.54 -16.91
C VAL A 98 -5.83 8.69 -17.13
N SER A 99 -5.61 9.53 -16.12
CA SER A 99 -4.57 10.57 -16.14
C SER A 99 -3.34 10.23 -15.30
N GLY A 100 -3.46 9.24 -14.40
CA GLY A 100 -2.41 8.88 -13.43
C GLY A 100 -2.44 9.71 -12.14
N GLN A 101 -3.30 10.72 -12.03
CA GLN A 101 -3.37 11.58 -10.84
C GLN A 101 -3.75 10.83 -9.55
N SER A 102 -4.64 9.84 -9.63
CA SER A 102 -5.03 8.99 -8.48
C SER A 102 -3.84 8.20 -7.95
N VAL A 103 -3.14 7.50 -8.85
CA VAL A 103 -1.94 6.72 -8.52
C VAL A 103 -0.86 7.61 -7.92
N THR A 104 -0.57 8.75 -8.54
CA THR A 104 0.44 9.70 -8.01
C THR A 104 0.07 10.24 -6.63
N ARG A 105 -1.21 10.48 -6.36
CA ARG A 105 -1.68 10.83 -5.02
C ARG A 105 -1.37 9.71 -4.02
N CYS A 106 -1.64 8.45 -4.37
CA CYS A 106 -1.30 7.31 -3.52
C CYS A 106 0.20 7.29 -3.18
N PHE A 107 1.07 7.49 -4.18
CA PHE A 107 2.52 7.59 -3.99
C PHE A 107 2.90 8.71 -3.00
N LYS A 108 2.37 9.92 -3.17
CA LYS A 108 2.65 11.04 -2.26
C LYS A 108 2.23 10.73 -0.83
N MET A 109 1.05 10.14 -0.64
CA MET A 109 0.49 9.88 0.68
C MET A 109 1.22 8.73 1.40
N ILE A 110 1.54 7.64 0.70
CA ILE A 110 2.33 6.56 1.31
C ILE A 110 3.76 7.01 1.60
N ASP A 111 4.40 7.79 0.74
CA ASP A 111 5.75 8.33 0.99
C ASP A 111 5.75 9.22 2.26
N SER A 112 4.73 10.08 2.41
CA SER A 112 4.56 10.91 3.63
C SER A 112 4.32 10.08 4.89
N ALA A 113 3.38 9.12 4.83
CA ALA A 113 3.09 8.21 5.95
C ALA A 113 4.31 7.37 6.34
N SER A 114 5.10 6.94 5.36
CA SER A 114 6.35 6.19 5.58
C SER A 114 7.40 7.05 6.28
N GLN A 115 7.57 8.31 5.87
CA GLN A 115 8.47 9.23 6.56
C GLN A 115 8.05 9.46 8.02
N LYS A 116 6.74 9.62 8.29
CA LYS A 116 6.20 9.71 9.66
C LYS A 116 6.52 8.46 10.47
N LYS A 117 6.28 7.25 9.91
CA LYS A 117 6.57 5.98 10.58
C LYS A 117 8.06 5.78 10.84
N ARG A 118 8.93 6.08 9.87
CA ARG A 118 10.40 6.03 10.04
C ARG A 118 10.86 7.00 11.14
N LYS A 119 10.32 8.22 11.17
CA LYS A 119 10.63 9.20 12.22
C LYS A 119 10.21 8.67 13.60
N TYR A 120 9.02 8.10 13.73
CA TYR A 120 8.54 7.50 14.97
C TYR A 120 9.47 6.37 15.46
N ILE A 121 9.81 5.41 14.58
CA ILE A 121 10.71 4.30 14.92
C ILE A 121 12.07 4.84 15.39
N ARG A 122 12.65 5.79 14.63
CA ARG A 122 13.92 6.41 15.00
C ARG A 122 13.85 7.09 16.38
N GLN A 123 12.81 7.90 16.61
CA GLN A 123 12.64 8.60 17.89
C GLN A 123 12.53 7.60 19.05
N ASN A 124 11.72 6.55 18.90
CA ASN A 124 11.57 5.52 19.93
C ASN A 124 12.89 4.79 20.25
N LEU A 125 13.65 4.40 19.22
CA LEU A 125 14.95 3.74 19.41
C LEU A 125 15.96 4.66 20.10
N VAL A 126 16.01 5.94 19.70
CA VAL A 126 16.94 6.93 20.26
C VAL A 126 16.57 7.26 21.72
N GLU A 127 15.28 7.45 22.01
CA GLU A 127 14.81 7.69 23.38
C GLU A 127 15.15 6.52 24.31
N ARG A 128 14.98 5.28 23.84
CA ARG A 128 15.35 4.07 24.60
C ARG A 128 16.85 3.92 24.78
N LEU A 129 17.65 4.26 23.75
CA LEU A 129 19.11 4.29 23.85
C LEU A 129 19.60 5.25 24.94
N HIS A 130 18.92 6.38 25.10
CA HIS A 130 19.21 7.39 26.11
C HIS A 130 18.48 7.18 27.45
N SER A 131 17.73 6.09 27.58
CA SER A 131 17.02 5.81 28.83
C SER A 131 18.01 5.50 29.96
N ARG A 132 17.62 5.83 31.19
CA ARG A 132 18.42 5.51 32.39
C ARG A 132 18.44 4.01 32.69
N ASP A 133 17.51 3.27 32.12
CA ASP A 133 17.46 1.82 32.20
C ASP A 133 18.44 1.21 31.18
N SER A 134 19.49 0.58 31.68
CA SER A 134 20.50 -0.07 30.87
C SER A 134 19.94 -1.21 30.02
N GLU A 135 18.90 -1.92 30.49
CA GLU A 135 18.30 -3.00 29.73
C GLU A 135 17.57 -2.47 28.49
N SER A 136 16.75 -1.43 28.65
CA SER A 136 16.12 -0.69 27.56
C SER A 136 17.13 -0.15 26.54
N ALA A 137 18.25 0.42 26.99
CA ALA A 137 19.30 0.92 26.11
C ALA A 137 20.00 -0.21 25.31
N LEU A 138 20.32 -1.33 25.96
CA LEU A 138 20.93 -2.50 25.33
C LEU A 138 19.98 -3.16 24.32
N GLN A 139 18.70 -3.26 24.66
CA GLN A 139 17.68 -3.80 23.78
C GLN A 139 17.47 -2.89 22.56
N SER A 140 17.50 -1.56 22.73
CA SER A 140 17.47 -0.62 21.59
C SER A 140 18.63 -0.85 20.63
N LEU A 141 19.87 -0.98 21.13
CA LEU A 141 21.03 -1.28 20.28
C LEU A 141 20.87 -2.60 19.51
N ARG A 142 20.31 -3.63 20.16
CA ARG A 142 20.02 -4.90 19.49
C ARG A 142 19.00 -4.73 18.38
N GLU A 143 17.96 -3.94 18.59
CA GLU A 143 16.95 -3.64 17.57
C GLU A 143 17.54 -2.85 16.40
N VAL A 144 18.46 -1.92 16.66
CA VAL A 144 19.21 -1.22 15.61
C VAL A 144 20.06 -2.19 14.79
N ASP A 145 20.78 -3.11 15.45
CA ASP A 145 21.61 -4.12 14.80
C ASP A 145 20.77 -4.96 13.81
N LEU A 146 19.62 -5.46 14.27
CA LEU A 146 18.66 -6.20 13.45
C LEU A 146 18.10 -5.37 12.30
N LEU A 147 17.77 -4.10 12.54
CA LEU A 147 17.25 -3.18 11.52
C LEU A 147 18.27 -2.95 10.38
N THR A 148 19.55 -2.97 10.72
CA THR A 148 20.68 -2.86 9.78
C THR A 148 21.11 -4.20 9.18
N GLU A 149 20.36 -5.27 9.40
CA GLU A 149 20.72 -6.63 8.96
C GLU A 149 22.11 -7.07 9.46
N ASN A 150 22.52 -6.56 10.63
CA ASN A 150 23.81 -6.77 11.29
C ASN A 150 25.04 -6.24 10.52
N GLU A 151 24.85 -5.31 9.57
CA GLU A 151 25.93 -4.68 8.79
C GLU A 151 26.98 -4.00 9.70
N TYR A 152 26.57 -3.46 10.85
CA TYR A 152 27.42 -2.70 11.79
C TYR A 152 27.60 -3.39 13.15
N SER A 153 27.52 -4.71 13.17
CA SER A 153 27.52 -5.51 14.41
C SER A 153 28.79 -5.32 15.26
N TYR A 154 29.95 -5.09 14.63
CA TYR A 154 31.21 -4.83 15.33
C TYR A 154 31.18 -3.49 16.08
N GLU A 155 30.77 -2.42 15.40
CA GLU A 155 30.64 -1.09 15.97
C GLU A 155 29.60 -1.07 17.10
N PHE A 156 28.45 -1.70 16.89
CA PHE A 156 27.42 -1.82 17.93
C PHE A 156 27.88 -2.69 19.10
N GLY A 157 28.71 -3.72 18.87
CA GLY A 157 29.35 -4.50 19.93
C GLY A 157 30.26 -3.64 20.81
N ASN A 158 31.06 -2.77 20.20
CA ASN A 158 31.92 -1.84 20.93
C ASN A 158 31.12 -0.81 21.75
N ILE A 159 30.05 -0.25 21.17
CA ILE A 159 29.13 0.67 21.86
C ILE A 159 28.45 -0.04 23.04
N ARG A 160 28.02 -1.30 22.85
CA ARG A 160 27.41 -2.13 23.90
C ARG A 160 28.36 -2.33 25.08
N ASN A 161 29.61 -2.70 24.80
CA ASN A 161 30.64 -2.88 25.82
C ASN A 161 30.88 -1.59 26.61
N ARG A 162 30.98 -0.44 25.93
CA ARG A 162 31.14 0.86 26.60
C ARG A 162 29.96 1.23 27.50
N LEU A 163 28.74 0.95 27.05
CA LEU A 163 27.51 1.11 27.85
C LEU A 163 27.54 0.26 29.12
N GLN A 164 27.90 -1.03 28.99
CA GLN A 164 27.96 -1.97 30.12
C GLN A 164 29.07 -1.62 31.12
N GLN A 165 30.19 -1.11 30.64
CA GLN A 165 31.31 -0.65 31.48
C GLN A 165 31.04 0.70 32.15
N GLY A 166 29.93 1.37 31.84
CA GLY A 166 29.58 2.67 32.42
C GLY A 166 30.45 3.83 31.92
N ILE A 167 31.18 3.65 30.82
CA ILE A 167 32.14 4.64 30.28
C ILE A 167 31.49 6.00 30.03
N TYR A 168 30.20 6.05 29.68
CA TYR A 168 29.52 7.32 29.41
C TYR A 168 29.27 8.19 30.66
N LYS A 169 29.39 7.62 31.86
CA LYS A 169 29.38 8.40 33.11
C LYS A 169 30.69 9.18 33.28
N GLU A 170 31.79 8.57 32.86
CA GLU A 170 33.15 9.13 32.99
C GLU A 170 33.53 10.00 31.78
N ASN A 171 33.03 9.65 30.59
CA ASN A 171 33.25 10.36 29.35
C ASN A 171 31.92 10.61 28.60
N PRO A 172 31.19 11.68 28.94
CA PRO A 172 29.94 12.03 28.29
C PRO A 172 30.08 12.35 26.79
N GLU A 173 31.23 12.86 26.35
CA GLU A 173 31.48 13.18 24.94
C GLU A 173 31.56 11.91 24.07
N GLN A 174 32.13 10.82 24.62
CA GLN A 174 32.07 9.52 23.95
C GLN A 174 30.62 9.05 23.78
N GLY A 175 29.77 9.21 24.80
CA GLY A 175 28.35 8.88 24.72
C GLY A 175 27.59 9.68 23.66
N LYS A 176 27.91 10.97 23.50
CA LYS A 176 27.34 11.80 22.41
C LYS A 176 27.78 11.32 21.03
N THR A 177 29.06 10.95 20.89
CA THR A 177 29.62 10.46 19.63
C THR A 177 28.98 9.14 19.20
N ASP A 178 28.89 8.19 20.12
CA ASP A 178 28.26 6.88 19.88
C ASP A 178 26.76 7.02 19.58
N SER A 179 26.05 7.90 20.30
CA SER A 179 24.64 8.20 20.01
C SER A 179 24.46 8.77 18.60
N LYS A 180 25.28 9.74 18.20
CA LYS A 180 25.21 10.31 16.86
C LYS A 180 25.42 9.25 15.78
N TYR A 181 26.43 8.39 15.96
CA TYR A 181 26.67 7.26 15.06
C TYR A 181 25.43 6.36 14.94
N VAL A 182 24.82 5.96 16.06
CA VAL A 182 23.60 5.13 16.06
C VAL A 182 22.44 5.86 15.35
N ILE A 183 22.24 7.16 15.60
CA ILE A 183 21.18 7.95 14.96
C ILE A 183 21.34 7.98 13.45
N ASP A 184 22.56 8.25 12.97
CA ASP A 184 22.86 8.34 11.54
C ASP A 184 22.67 6.97 10.87
N THR A 185 23.13 5.89 11.50
CA THR A 185 22.95 4.53 11.01
C THR A 185 21.47 4.12 10.96
N VAL A 186 20.68 4.41 12.00
CA VAL A 186 19.23 4.15 12.01
C VAL A 186 18.53 4.91 10.89
N LYS A 187 18.91 6.18 10.67
CA LYS A 187 18.33 7.01 9.60
C LYS A 187 18.58 6.36 8.24
N THR A 188 19.83 6.01 7.93
CA THR A 188 20.19 5.37 6.65
C THR A 188 19.51 4.02 6.47
N ALA A 189 19.46 3.20 7.52
CA ALA A 189 18.78 1.91 7.47
C ALA A 189 17.28 2.09 7.16
N LEU A 190 16.60 3.01 7.84
CA LEU A 190 15.17 3.27 7.61
C LEU A 190 14.89 3.89 6.24
N GLU A 191 15.77 4.74 5.71
CA GLU A 191 15.57 5.38 4.40
C GLU A 191 15.45 4.38 3.26
N LYS A 192 16.17 3.26 3.37
CA LYS A 192 16.13 2.14 2.41
C LYS A 192 14.90 1.24 2.58
N LYS A 193 14.06 1.43 3.61
CA LYS A 193 13.03 0.47 4.02
C LYS A 193 11.62 0.96 3.68
N LEU A 194 10.81 0.06 3.10
CA LEU A 194 9.56 0.27 2.38
C LEU A 194 9.76 0.65 0.91
N ILE A 195 9.37 -0.27 0.03
CA ILE A 195 9.28 -0.08 -1.41
C ILE A 195 7.81 -0.22 -1.77
N TYR A 196 7.18 0.91 -2.11
CA TYR A 196 5.86 0.93 -2.74
C TYR A 196 6.04 0.98 -4.25
N LYS A 197 5.43 -0.01 -4.91
CA LYS A 197 5.21 -0.01 -6.37
C LYS A 197 3.72 -0.03 -6.64
N SER A 198 3.30 0.26 -7.87
CA SER A 198 1.91 0.08 -8.29
C SER A 198 1.83 -0.57 -9.66
N ILE A 199 0.90 -1.47 -9.85
CA ILE A 199 0.39 -1.83 -11.17
C ILE A 199 -0.58 -0.73 -11.59
N GLY A 200 -0.36 -0.17 -12.78
CA GLY A 200 -1.28 0.78 -13.39
C GLY A 200 -1.99 0.12 -14.57
N ILE A 201 -3.30 -0.12 -14.46
CA ILE A 201 -4.10 -0.63 -15.57
C ILE A 201 -4.44 0.55 -16.48
N GLU A 202 -3.76 0.64 -17.62
CA GLU A 202 -3.78 1.80 -18.51
C GLU A 202 -4.78 1.63 -19.64
N ASP A 203 -5.80 2.48 -19.71
CA ASP A 203 -6.66 2.56 -20.90
C ASP A 203 -5.83 3.04 -22.11
N SER A 204 -5.79 2.22 -23.16
CA SER A 204 -5.02 2.49 -24.39
C SER A 204 -5.49 3.73 -25.14
N LYS A 205 -6.74 4.18 -24.93
CA LYS A 205 -7.31 5.36 -25.56
C LYS A 205 -6.86 6.66 -24.88
N CYS A 206 -6.27 6.59 -23.69
CA CYS A 206 -5.79 7.74 -22.95
C CYS A 206 -4.29 7.99 -23.20
N HIS A 207 -3.99 8.99 -24.03
CA HIS A 207 -2.61 9.35 -24.41
C HIS A 207 -1.96 10.40 -23.51
N ASN A 208 -2.76 11.24 -22.85
CA ASN A 208 -2.24 12.32 -22.00
C ASN A 208 -2.19 11.87 -20.53
N ARG A 209 -0.98 11.54 -20.06
CA ARG A 209 -0.71 11.19 -18.66
C ARG A 209 -0.05 12.36 -17.94
N ALA A 210 -0.26 12.43 -16.62
CA ALA A 210 0.40 13.41 -15.78
C ALA A 210 1.93 13.22 -15.83
N LYS A 211 2.68 14.33 -15.86
CA LYS A 211 4.16 14.29 -15.87
C LYS A 211 4.72 13.46 -14.72
N GLU A 212 4.19 13.66 -13.51
CA GLU A 212 4.60 12.93 -12.31
C GLU A 212 4.34 11.41 -12.44
N TYR A 213 3.29 10.99 -13.15
CA TYR A 213 3.00 9.58 -13.40
C TYR A 213 4.03 8.96 -14.34
N GLU A 214 4.40 9.66 -15.42
CA GLU A 214 5.45 9.20 -16.34
C GLU A 214 6.83 9.18 -15.69
N GLU A 215 7.13 10.12 -14.78
CA GLU A 215 8.34 10.08 -13.96
C GLU A 215 8.38 8.82 -13.09
N LEU A 216 7.28 8.48 -12.40
CA LEU A 216 7.19 7.26 -11.59
C LEU A 216 7.31 5.97 -12.42
N LYS A 217 6.81 5.96 -13.66
CA LYS A 217 7.03 4.87 -14.63
C LYS A 217 8.50 4.73 -15.01
N SER A 218 9.17 5.85 -15.34
CA SER A 218 10.60 5.85 -15.69
C SER A 218 11.48 5.34 -14.55
N GLN A 219 11.07 5.59 -13.30
CA GLN A 219 11.72 5.10 -12.08
C GLN A 219 11.39 3.64 -11.75
N LYS A 220 10.59 2.95 -12.57
CA LYS A 220 10.09 1.58 -12.33
C LYS A 220 9.30 1.43 -11.02
N ARG A 221 8.72 2.53 -10.51
CA ARG A 221 7.79 2.51 -9.38
C ARG A 221 6.37 2.14 -9.84
N ILE A 222 6.03 2.44 -11.09
CA ILE A 222 4.77 2.03 -11.72
C ILE A 222 5.06 0.98 -12.78
N ILE A 223 4.29 -0.11 -12.76
CA ILE A 223 4.31 -1.18 -13.74
C ILE A 223 3.06 -1.02 -14.62
N PRO A 224 3.19 -0.46 -15.83
CA PRO A 224 2.04 -0.22 -16.70
C PRO A 224 1.57 -1.53 -17.33
N ILE A 225 0.25 -1.75 -17.34
CA ILE A 225 -0.40 -2.84 -18.07
C ILE A 225 -1.51 -2.24 -18.91
N SER A 226 -1.30 -2.22 -20.22
CA SER A 226 -2.27 -1.63 -21.15
C SER A 226 -3.47 -2.56 -21.38
N VAL A 227 -4.66 -1.95 -21.45
CA VAL A 227 -5.92 -2.58 -21.84
C VAL A 227 -6.61 -1.73 -22.91
N GLN A 228 -7.34 -2.36 -23.83
CA GLN A 228 -8.04 -1.62 -24.90
C GLN A 228 -9.00 -0.56 -24.33
N GLN A 229 -9.75 -0.94 -23.29
CA GLN A 229 -10.63 -0.06 -22.54
C GLN A 229 -10.84 -0.61 -21.13
N ILE A 230 -10.85 0.27 -20.13
CA ILE A 230 -11.22 -0.11 -18.77
C ILE A 230 -12.75 -0.20 -18.69
N ILE A 231 -13.27 -1.42 -18.53
CA ILE A 231 -14.73 -1.69 -18.57
C ILE A 231 -15.47 -1.00 -17.42
N THR A 232 -14.81 -0.89 -16.26
CA THR A 232 -15.40 -0.40 -15.00
C THR A 232 -15.26 1.11 -14.80
N MET A 233 -14.60 1.80 -15.72
CA MET A 233 -14.26 3.21 -15.59
C MET A 233 -15.52 4.10 -15.48
N ASP A 234 -15.53 4.97 -14.48
CA ASP A 234 -16.57 5.99 -14.21
C ASP A 234 -18.02 5.49 -14.19
N ASN A 235 -18.23 4.18 -14.03
CA ASN A 235 -19.55 3.58 -14.01
C ASN A 235 -19.88 3.01 -12.62
N PRO A 236 -20.77 3.68 -11.86
CA PRO A 236 -21.18 3.24 -10.52
C PRO A 236 -21.77 1.83 -10.46
N ASP A 237 -22.33 1.32 -11.56
CA ASP A 237 -22.90 -0.01 -11.61
C ASP A 237 -21.83 -1.09 -11.45
N TYR A 238 -20.60 -0.83 -11.89
CA TYR A 238 -19.46 -1.74 -11.71
C TYR A 238 -18.68 -1.50 -10.42
N CYS A 239 -19.15 -0.63 -9.52
CA CYS A 239 -18.48 -0.31 -8.27
C CYS A 239 -19.32 -0.79 -7.08
N PRO A 240 -19.12 -2.00 -6.56
CA PRO A 240 -19.93 -2.49 -5.46
C PRO A 240 -19.85 -1.67 -4.16
N PRO A 241 -18.67 -1.18 -3.71
CA PRO A 241 -18.60 -0.41 -2.48
C PRO A 241 -19.37 0.91 -2.58
N ARG A 242 -20.18 1.19 -1.56
CA ARG A 242 -20.93 2.44 -1.41
C ARG A 242 -20.42 3.18 -0.19
N PHE A 243 -19.81 4.35 -0.40
CA PHE A 243 -19.44 5.23 0.69
C PHE A 243 -20.66 5.95 1.27
N GLU A 244 -20.59 6.27 2.55
CA GLU A 244 -21.55 7.14 3.21
C GLU A 244 -21.52 8.54 2.55
N VAL A 245 -22.70 9.08 2.24
CA VAL A 245 -22.85 10.36 1.56
C VAL A 245 -22.90 11.48 2.59
N MET A 246 -22.18 12.57 2.37
CA MET A 246 -22.30 13.77 3.17
C MET A 246 -23.60 14.50 2.80
N GLU A 247 -24.45 14.77 3.79
CA GLU A 247 -25.64 15.60 3.61
C GLU A 247 -25.23 17.06 3.31
N GLY A 248 -25.82 17.66 2.27
CA GLY A 248 -25.61 19.07 1.93
C GLY A 248 -26.05 19.44 0.51
N GLU A 249 -26.29 20.74 0.29
CA GLU A 249 -26.65 21.32 -1.02
C GLU A 249 -25.40 21.49 -1.89
N ARG A 250 -24.91 20.40 -2.49
CA ARG A 250 -23.86 20.47 -3.52
C ARG A 250 -24.32 19.82 -4.82
N GLU A 251 -23.82 20.35 -5.92
CA GLU A 251 -24.09 19.87 -7.29
C GLU A 251 -23.66 18.40 -7.48
N TYR A 252 -22.69 17.93 -6.68
CA TYR A 252 -22.22 16.54 -6.69
C TYR A 252 -22.13 15.97 -5.27
N ALA A 253 -22.57 14.72 -5.10
CA ALA A 253 -22.48 14.03 -3.81
C ALA A 253 -21.01 13.81 -3.42
N ARG A 254 -20.64 14.34 -2.24
CA ARG A 254 -19.39 14.05 -1.53
C ARG A 254 -19.57 12.88 -0.59
N PHE A 255 -18.47 12.18 -0.33
CA PHE A 255 -18.46 10.98 0.50
C PHE A 255 -17.65 11.19 1.78
N LEU A 256 -18.14 10.59 2.87
CA LEU A 256 -17.33 10.28 4.03
C LEU A 256 -16.43 9.07 3.70
N PRO A 257 -15.27 8.92 4.35
CA PRO A 257 -14.32 7.85 4.04
C PRO A 257 -14.77 6.46 4.53
N ARG A 258 -16.05 6.29 4.93
CA ARG A 258 -16.61 5.06 5.49
C ARG A 258 -17.46 4.34 4.44
N VAL A 259 -17.21 3.05 4.24
CA VAL A 259 -18.07 2.21 3.41
C VAL A 259 -19.35 1.91 4.19
N LYS A 260 -20.49 2.37 3.66
CA LYS A 260 -21.82 2.17 4.22
C LYS A 260 -22.37 0.80 3.82
N ASP A 261 -22.17 0.41 2.57
CA ASP A 261 -22.79 -0.79 2.00
C ASP A 261 -21.93 -1.38 0.87
N PHE A 262 -22.22 -2.63 0.48
CA PHE A 262 -21.65 -3.33 -0.65
C PHE A 262 -22.77 -3.85 -1.54
N VAL A 263 -23.02 -3.15 -2.66
CA VAL A 263 -24.17 -3.41 -3.53
C VAL A 263 -23.72 -4.08 -4.81
N VAL A 264 -24.09 -5.36 -4.95
CA VAL A 264 -23.82 -6.16 -6.13
C VAL A 264 -24.92 -5.91 -7.17
N THR A 265 -24.61 -5.15 -8.22
CA THR A 265 -25.58 -4.87 -9.29
C THR A 265 -25.67 -6.03 -10.29
N PRO A 266 -26.78 -6.15 -11.04
CA PRO A 266 -26.88 -7.10 -12.15
C PRO A 266 -25.79 -6.93 -13.20
N GLN A 267 -25.41 -5.69 -13.53
CA GLN A 267 -24.37 -5.37 -14.49
C GLN A 267 -23.01 -5.88 -14.04
N TYR A 268 -22.69 -5.68 -12.76
CA TYR A 268 -21.45 -6.15 -12.18
C TYR A 268 -21.39 -7.68 -12.12
N LEU A 269 -22.48 -8.36 -11.75
CA LEU A 269 -22.54 -9.83 -11.85
C LEU A 269 -22.38 -10.32 -13.28
N GLU A 270 -23.01 -9.65 -14.25
CA GLU A 270 -22.89 -10.04 -15.66
C GLU A 270 -21.46 -9.88 -16.18
N LEU A 271 -20.73 -8.86 -15.72
CA LEU A 271 -19.30 -8.71 -16.01
C LEU A 271 -18.51 -9.91 -15.48
N LEU A 272 -18.67 -10.26 -14.19
CA LEU A 272 -17.95 -11.38 -13.59
C LEU A 272 -18.30 -12.72 -14.26
N ARG A 273 -19.58 -12.94 -14.58
CA ARG A 273 -20.07 -14.11 -15.32
C ARG A 273 -19.50 -14.20 -16.73
N SER A 274 -19.41 -13.07 -17.44
CA SER A 274 -18.83 -13.02 -18.78
C SER A 274 -17.35 -13.40 -18.76
N ILE A 275 -16.61 -12.90 -17.78
CA ILE A 275 -15.19 -13.26 -17.56
C ILE A 275 -15.07 -14.75 -17.24
N ALA A 276 -15.92 -15.29 -16.35
CA ALA A 276 -15.88 -16.70 -16.00
C ALA A 276 -16.19 -17.60 -17.19
N LYS A 277 -17.22 -17.29 -17.98
CA LYS A 277 -17.53 -17.99 -19.25
C LYS A 277 -16.32 -17.97 -20.19
N PHE A 278 -15.68 -16.81 -20.36
CA PHE A 278 -14.47 -16.67 -21.19
C PHE A 278 -13.32 -17.55 -20.67
N MET A 279 -13.16 -17.66 -19.36
CA MET A 279 -12.15 -18.51 -18.71
C MET A 279 -12.55 -20.00 -18.67
N GLY A 280 -13.70 -20.40 -19.22
CA GLY A 280 -14.20 -21.77 -19.14
C GLY A 280 -14.66 -22.21 -17.74
N LYS A 281 -14.92 -21.25 -16.85
CA LYS A 281 -15.43 -21.46 -15.48
C LYS A 281 -16.96 -21.39 -15.45
N ASP A 282 -17.54 -22.04 -14.46
CA ASP A 282 -18.99 -22.06 -14.21
C ASP A 282 -19.48 -20.67 -13.74
N PRO A 283 -20.26 -19.92 -14.54
CA PRO A 283 -20.68 -18.55 -14.20
C PRO A 283 -21.61 -18.48 -12.99
N ASP A 284 -22.31 -19.56 -12.64
CA ASP A 284 -23.24 -19.57 -11.51
C ASP A 284 -22.54 -19.80 -10.16
N LYS A 285 -21.24 -20.13 -10.20
CA LYS A 285 -20.40 -20.30 -9.00
C LYS A 285 -19.53 -19.09 -8.68
N ILE A 286 -19.70 -18.00 -9.42
CA ILE A 286 -18.90 -16.78 -9.23
C ILE A 286 -19.60 -15.84 -8.26
N ALA A 287 -18.84 -15.34 -7.30
CA ALA A 287 -19.26 -14.32 -6.35
C ALA A 287 -18.12 -13.32 -6.11
N PRO A 288 -18.45 -12.07 -5.71
CA PRO A 288 -17.44 -11.11 -5.31
C PRO A 288 -16.65 -11.62 -4.10
N VAL A 289 -15.35 -11.35 -4.08
CA VAL A 289 -14.45 -11.73 -3.00
C VAL A 289 -14.29 -10.58 -2.00
N ASN A 290 -13.80 -10.89 -0.81
CA ASN A 290 -13.34 -9.91 0.18
C ASN A 290 -14.36 -8.85 0.66
N MET A 291 -15.67 -9.07 0.48
CA MET A 291 -16.71 -8.14 0.96
C MET A 291 -16.50 -7.70 2.41
N LYS A 292 -16.18 -8.66 3.31
CA LYS A 292 -15.86 -8.36 4.71
C LYS A 292 -14.63 -7.45 4.87
N ALA A 293 -13.54 -7.72 4.14
CA ALA A 293 -12.33 -6.91 4.21
C ALA A 293 -12.54 -5.47 3.71
N ILE A 294 -13.44 -5.28 2.74
CA ILE A 294 -13.85 -3.96 2.26
C ILE A 294 -14.65 -3.22 3.33
N LEU A 295 -15.63 -3.87 3.96
CA LEU A 295 -16.41 -3.26 5.04
C LEU A 295 -15.53 -2.95 6.29
N ASP A 296 -14.60 -3.83 6.63
CA ASP A 296 -13.68 -3.69 7.76
C ASP A 296 -12.52 -2.71 7.49
N SER A 297 -12.40 -2.19 6.27
CA SER A 297 -11.33 -1.28 5.84
C SER A 297 -11.23 0.02 6.64
N SER A 298 -12.33 0.42 7.29
CA SER A 298 -12.40 1.59 8.15
C SER A 298 -11.56 1.47 9.41
N LYS A 299 -11.05 0.29 9.74
CA LYS A 299 -10.13 0.06 10.87
C LYS A 299 -8.85 0.89 10.83
N TYR A 300 -8.48 1.42 9.66
CA TYR A 300 -7.30 2.27 9.49
C TYR A 300 -7.64 3.77 9.38
N LEU A 301 -8.92 4.16 9.46
CA LEU A 301 -9.33 5.56 9.45
C LEU A 301 -9.12 6.26 10.79
#